data_AF-A0AAP6BHZ5-F1
#
_entry.id   AF-A0AAP6BHZ5-F1
#
_cell.length_a   1.000
_cell.length_b   1.000
_cell.length_c   1.000
_cell.angle_alpha   90.00
_cell.angle_beta   90.00
_cell.angle_gamma   90.00
#
_symmetry.space_group_name_H-M   'P 1'
#
loop_
_entity.id
_entity.type
_entity.pdbx_description
1 polymer ?
#
loop_
_entity_poly.entity_id
_entity_poly.type
_entity_poly.pdbx_seq_one_letter_code
_entity_poly.pdbx_strand_id
1 'polypeptide(L)' 'MEDNAATIRRARFGKLPERVRYDELVEERPATPQDPARFDYDAEVTRRTLACLALDLGL' A
#
# COMPACT_ATOMS: atom_id res chain seq x y z
N MET A 1 34.08 1.10 -1.27
CA MET A 1 33.89 -0.01 -0.32
C MET A 1 32.40 -0.26 -0.27
N GLU A 2 31.92 -1.32 -0.92
CA GLU A 2 30.50 -1.65 -0.97
C GLU A 2 30.05 -2.10 0.42
N ASP A 3 28.97 -1.50 0.93
CA ASP A 3 28.45 -1.77 2.27
C ASP A 3 28.14 -3.27 2.42
N ASN A 4 28.80 -3.94 3.37
CA ASN A 4 28.71 -5.39 3.61
C ASN A 4 27.24 -5.88 3.69
N ALA A 5 26.37 -5.05 4.25
CA ALA A 5 24.96 -5.34 4.34
C ALA A 5 24.26 -5.43 2.96
N ALA A 6 24.68 -4.64 1.97
CA ALA A 6 24.16 -4.71 0.60
C ALA A 6 24.57 -6.02 -0.09
N THR A 7 25.82 -6.47 0.10
CA THR A 7 26.33 -7.74 -0.42
C THR A 7 25.58 -8.94 0.15
N ILE A 8 25.38 -8.97 1.48
CA ILE A 8 24.62 -10.03 2.15
C ILE A 8 23.18 -10.10 1.61
N ARG A 9 22.53 -8.94 1.38
CA ARG A 9 21.17 -8.90 0.82
C ARG A 9 21.14 -9.45 -0.60
N ARG A 10 22.06 -9.06 -1.48
CA ARG A 10 22.12 -9.60 -2.85
C ARG A 10 22.40 -11.10 -2.88
N ALA A 11 23.25 -11.61 -1.98
CA ALA A 11 23.48 -13.05 -1.86
C ALA A 11 22.21 -13.80 -1.42
N ARG A 12 21.42 -13.21 -0.52
CA ARG A 12 20.17 -13.80 -0.02
C ARG A 12 19.01 -13.71 -1.01
N PHE A 13 18.86 -12.58 -1.69
CA PHE A 13 17.67 -12.24 -2.48
C PHE A 13 17.91 -12.20 -4.00
N GLY A 14 19.16 -12.31 -4.44
CA GLY A 14 19.53 -12.25 -5.85
C GLY A 14 19.46 -10.84 -6.44
N LYS A 15 19.21 -10.77 -7.74
CA LYS A 15 19.07 -9.52 -8.50
C LYS A 15 17.59 -9.25 -8.80
N LEU A 16 17.27 -7.97 -9.00
CA LEU A 16 15.96 -7.58 -9.51
C LEU A 16 15.75 -8.18 -10.92
N PRO A 17 14.55 -8.69 -11.24
CA PRO A 17 14.18 -9.05 -12.60
C PRO A 17 14.31 -7.88 -13.57
N GLU A 18 14.33 -8.19 -14.86
CA GLU A 18 14.27 -7.16 -15.90
C GLU A 18 12.93 -6.41 -15.83
N ARG A 19 12.96 -5.14 -16.26
CA ARG A 19 11.77 -4.32 -16.30
C ARG A 19 10.81 -4.88 -17.36
N VAL A 20 9.57 -5.13 -16.97
CA VAL A 20 8.50 -5.51 -17.91
C VAL A 20 8.26 -4.37 -18.90
N ARG A 21 8.15 -4.71 -20.18
CA ARG A 21 7.87 -3.73 -21.22
C ARG A 21 6.46 -3.17 -21.05
N TYR A 22 6.26 -1.90 -21.39
CA TYR A 22 4.94 -1.27 -21.29
C TYR A 22 3.87 -1.99 -22.12
N ASP A 23 4.24 -2.52 -23.28
CA ASP A 23 3.34 -3.29 -24.16
C ASP A 23 2.95 -4.67 -23.60
N GLU A 24 3.64 -5.14 -22.56
CA GLU A 24 3.33 -6.40 -21.86
C GLU A 24 2.57 -6.17 -20.54
N LEU A 25 2.38 -4.91 -20.13
CA LEU A 25 1.56 -4.59 -18.96
C LEU A 25 0.07 -4.70 -19.29
N VAL A 26 -0.72 -5.06 -18.29
CA VAL A 26 -2.18 -5.03 -18.35
C VAL A 26 -2.71 -3.89 -17.50
N GLU A 27 -3.75 -3.21 -17.98
CA GLU A 27 -4.44 -2.18 -17.22
C GLU A 27 -5.11 -2.80 -15.99
N GLU A 28 -4.96 -2.13 -14.83
CA GLU A 28 -5.70 -2.50 -13.63
C GLU A 28 -7.20 -2.34 -13.88
N ARG A 29 -7.98 -3.34 -13.46
CA ARG A 29 -9.44 -3.27 -13.52
C ARG A 29 -10.01 -3.61 -12.14
N PRO A 30 -11.05 -2.88 -11.71
CA PRO A 30 -11.66 -3.16 -10.43
C PRO A 30 -12.27 -4.58 -10.45
N ALA A 31 -11.96 -5.39 -9.45
CA ALA A 31 -12.46 -6.76 -9.35
C ALA A 31 -13.99 -6.82 -9.17
N THR A 32 -14.56 -5.77 -8.59
CA THR A 32 -16.01 -5.57 -8.42
C THR A 32 -16.37 -4.16 -8.88
N PRO A 33 -17.62 -3.89 -9.27
CA PRO A 33 -18.09 -2.52 -9.47
C PRO A 33 -17.74 -1.67 -8.24
N GLN A 34 -17.24 -0.46 -8.48
CA GLN A 34 -16.99 0.48 -7.37
C GLN A 34 -18.33 0.87 -6.75
N ASP A 35 -18.43 0.71 -5.44
CA ASP A 35 -19.56 1.25 -4.68
C ASP A 35 -19.30 2.75 -4.44
N PRO A 36 -20.08 3.65 -5.03
CA PRO A 36 -19.91 5.09 -4.83
C PRO A 36 -20.12 5.50 -3.37
N ALA A 37 -20.95 4.79 -2.61
CA ALA A 37 -21.19 5.09 -1.20
C ALA A 37 -19.95 4.83 -0.32
N ARG A 38 -19.02 3.98 -0.79
CA ARG A 38 -17.73 3.73 -0.11
C ARG A 38 -16.87 4.98 0.01
N PHE A 39 -17.04 5.94 -0.90
CA PHE A 39 -16.28 7.18 -0.92
C PHE A 39 -17.09 8.38 -0.40
N ASP A 40 -18.31 8.15 0.08
CA ASP A 40 -19.11 9.20 0.67
C ASP A 40 -18.53 9.58 2.04
N TYR A 41 -18.41 10.87 2.27
CA TYR A 41 -17.83 11.39 3.51
C TYR A 41 -18.93 11.69 4.52
N ASP A 42 -18.93 10.94 5.61
CA ASP A 42 -19.78 11.21 6.77
C ASP A 42 -18.91 11.75 7.93
N ALA A 43 -19.14 13.01 8.29
CA ALA A 43 -18.42 13.70 9.34
C ALA A 43 -18.67 13.11 10.73
N GLU A 44 -19.88 12.61 11.02
CA GLU A 44 -20.21 12.02 12.32
C GLU A 44 -19.59 10.62 12.46
N VAL A 45 -19.64 9.81 11.41
CA VAL A 45 -18.95 8.51 11.37
C VAL A 45 -17.44 8.70 11.54
N THR A 46 -16.87 9.69 10.84
CA THR A 46 -15.43 10.02 10.94
C THR A 46 -15.08 10.47 12.35
N ARG A 47 -15.87 11.39 12.93
CA ARG A 47 -15.66 11.89 14.30
C ARG A 47 -15.70 10.76 15.33
N ARG A 48 -16.68 9.86 15.22
CA ARG A 48 -16.81 8.71 16.13
C ARG A 48 -15.60 7.77 16.03
N THR A 49 -15.18 7.44 14.81
CA THR A 49 -14.03 6.57 14.57
C THR A 49 -12.75 7.17 15.14
N LEU A 50 -12.52 8.46 14.89
CA LEU A 50 -11.35 9.16 15.42
C LEU A 50 -11.37 9.30 16.93
N ALA A 51 -12.53 9.53 17.54
CA ALA A 51 -12.67 9.57 19.00
C ALA A 51 -12.31 8.22 19.65
N CYS A 52 -12.77 7.10 19.08
CA CYS A 52 -12.37 5.76 19.54
C CYS A 52 -10.86 5.54 19.41
N LEU A 53 -10.29 5.89 18.26
CA LEU A 53 -8.84 5.79 18.05
C LEU A 53 -8.04 6.63 19.05
N ALA A 54 -8.50 7.85 19.36
CA ALA A 54 -7.85 8.70 20.36
C ALA A 54 -7.86 8.06 21.75
N LEU A 55 -8.98 7.45 22.15
CA LEU A 55 -9.08 6.72 23.41
C LEU A 55 -8.12 5.52 23.46
N ASP A 56 -8.02 4.74 22.38
CA ASP A 56 -7.11 3.59 22.30
C ASP A 56 -5.64 4.00 22.37
N LEU A 57 -5.31 5.21 21.89
CA LEU A 57 -3.96 5.79 21.94
C LEU A 57 -3.68 6.59 23.22
N GLY A 58 -4.69 6.85 24.05
CA GLY A 58 -4.58 7.68 25.26
C GLY A 58 -4.35 9.17 24.98
N LEU A 59 -4.89 9.69 23.87
CA LEU A 59 -4.85 11.12 23.49
C LEU A 59 -6.00 11.93 24.09
#